data_AF-A0A6I4M875-F1
#
_entry.id   AF-A0A6I4M875-F1
#
_cell.length_a   1.000
_cell.length_b   1.000
_cell.length_c   1.000
_cell.angle_alpha   90.00
_cell.angle_beta   90.00
_cell.angle_gamma   90.00
#
_symmetry.space_group_name_H-M   'P 1'
#
loop_
_entity.id
_entity.type
_entity.pdbx_description
1 polymer ?
#
loop_
_entity_poly.entity_id
_entity_poly.type
_entity_poly.pdbx_seq_one_letter_code
_entity_poly.pdbx_strand_id
1 'polypeptide(L)'
;MLLAKAHYPVTTLGPGTRAGIWTQGCTLHCHGCLSRDTWEADPAKAVPVEAVLGWLESLPGPLDGVTISGGEPFQQPEALAALLRGIRAWRNARRETMPLDILVYSGYVYSRLSRVRGSREILGLCDAVMAGPYVDRLNPRGRHPEGGSLLWRGSANQRAVPLTPLGEERYGASAGIGKTREHAGPRVQVSVDEGPEGRRVYYIGIPRRGDMEHLTSRLERAGVRSGDVSWRP
;
A
#
# COMPACT_ATOMS: atom_id res chain seq x y z
N MET A 1 -9.74 13.83 -4.42
CA MET A 1 -8.35 13.30 -4.44
C MET A 1 -8.07 12.73 -5.82
N LEU A 2 -6.82 12.69 -6.29
CA LEU A 2 -6.45 11.90 -7.47
C LEU A 2 -6.22 10.45 -7.04
N LEU A 3 -7.03 9.52 -7.52
CA LEU A 3 -7.03 8.11 -7.11
C LEU A 3 -6.64 7.22 -8.28
N ALA A 4 -5.54 6.48 -8.16
CA ALA A 4 -5.08 5.58 -9.20
C ALA A 4 -5.96 4.32 -9.31
N LYS A 5 -6.38 3.78 -8.16
CA LYS A 5 -7.19 2.56 -8.01
C LYS A 5 -7.57 2.34 -6.55
N ALA A 6 -8.65 1.60 -6.32
CA ALA A 6 -9.00 1.00 -5.04
C ALA A 6 -9.28 -0.50 -5.27
N HIS A 7 -9.04 -1.36 -4.28
CA HIS A 7 -9.24 -2.81 -4.40
C HIS A 7 -9.57 -3.45 -3.06
N TYR A 8 -10.42 -4.48 -3.08
CA TYR A 8 -10.75 -5.34 -1.96
C TYR A 8 -11.00 -6.78 -2.48
N PRO A 9 -10.54 -7.84 -1.78
CA PRO A 9 -9.70 -7.83 -0.59
C PRO A 9 -8.22 -7.56 -0.91
N VAL A 10 -7.44 -7.10 0.07
CA VAL A 10 -5.99 -6.98 -0.01
C VAL A 10 -5.36 -7.62 1.21
N THR A 11 -4.52 -8.65 1.02
CA THR A 11 -3.90 -9.43 2.12
C THR A 11 -2.37 -9.28 2.22
N THR A 12 -1.78 -8.43 1.37
CA THR A 12 -0.33 -8.38 1.13
C THR A 12 0.32 -7.02 1.43
N LEU A 13 -0.46 -6.04 1.90
CA LEU A 13 -0.04 -4.68 2.21
C LEU A 13 -0.39 -4.25 3.64
N GLY A 14 -0.31 -5.19 4.59
CA GLY A 14 -0.60 -5.04 6.02
C GLY A 14 -1.12 -6.38 6.60
N PRO A 15 -1.40 -6.45 7.91
CA PRO A 15 -2.06 -7.59 8.52
C PRO A 15 -3.52 -7.73 8.06
N GLY A 16 -3.98 -8.99 7.99
CA GLY A 16 -5.39 -9.33 7.79
C GLY A 16 -5.95 -9.05 6.39
N THR A 17 -7.27 -8.97 6.31
CA THR A 17 -8.04 -8.61 5.11
C THR A 17 -8.29 -7.11 5.10
N ARG A 18 -7.76 -6.42 4.08
CA ARG A 18 -7.72 -4.95 4.03
C ARG A 18 -8.40 -4.39 2.78
N ALA A 19 -8.81 -3.13 2.88
CA ALA A 19 -9.16 -2.29 1.74
C ALA A 19 -7.89 -1.55 1.29
N GLY A 20 -7.48 -1.74 0.03
CA GLY A 20 -6.33 -1.05 -0.55
C GLY A 20 -6.78 0.19 -1.34
N ILE A 21 -6.14 1.32 -1.08
CA ILE A 21 -6.38 2.61 -1.74
C ILE A 21 -5.04 3.10 -2.29
N TRP A 22 -4.95 3.37 -3.59
CA TRP A 22 -3.74 3.88 -4.24
C TRP A 22 -3.97 5.29 -4.77
N THR A 23 -3.23 6.28 -4.27
CA THR A 23 -3.28 7.64 -4.83
C THR A 23 -2.57 7.72 -6.19
N GLN A 24 -2.87 8.76 -6.97
CA GLN A 24 -2.21 9.09 -8.23
C GLN A 24 -1.35 10.35 -8.04
N GLY A 25 -0.19 10.41 -8.69
CA GLY A 25 0.80 11.49 -8.56
C GLY A 25 1.90 11.14 -7.55
N CYS A 26 3.17 11.08 -7.98
CA CYS A 26 4.34 10.80 -7.15
C CYS A 26 5.62 11.48 -7.66
N THR A 27 5.95 12.70 -7.23
CA THR A 27 7.16 13.39 -7.73
C THR A 27 8.50 12.79 -7.24
N LEU A 28 8.49 11.58 -6.65
CA LEU A 28 9.68 10.89 -6.15
C LEU A 28 10.32 9.95 -7.18
N HIS A 29 9.55 9.49 -8.18
CA HIS A 29 9.97 8.61 -9.29
C HIS A 29 11.06 7.57 -8.92
N CYS A 30 10.89 6.89 -7.78
CA CYS A 30 11.95 6.06 -7.20
C CYS A 30 12.39 4.96 -8.18
N HIS A 31 13.68 4.94 -8.54
CA HIS A 31 14.24 3.96 -9.48
C HIS A 31 13.88 2.52 -9.05
N GLY A 32 13.32 1.75 -9.97
CA GLY A 32 12.86 0.38 -9.73
C GLY A 32 11.49 0.25 -9.04
N CYS A 33 10.75 1.33 -8.79
CA CYS A 33 9.38 1.24 -8.27
C CYS A 33 8.46 0.49 -9.25
N LEU A 34 7.44 -0.18 -8.68
CA LEU A 34 6.50 -1.08 -9.37
C LEU A 34 5.08 -0.49 -9.53
N SER A 35 4.87 0.72 -9.04
CA SER A 35 3.62 1.50 -9.13
C SER A 35 3.82 2.70 -10.07
N ARG A 36 4.44 2.49 -11.23
CA ARG A 36 4.80 3.58 -12.16
C ARG A 36 3.56 4.18 -12.82
N ASP A 37 2.52 3.37 -12.98
CA ASP A 37 1.16 3.79 -13.32
C ASP A 37 0.56 4.84 -12.38
N THR A 38 1.10 4.98 -11.15
CA THR A 38 0.71 5.99 -10.17
C THR A 38 1.59 7.25 -10.15
N TRP A 39 2.60 7.35 -11.02
CA TRP A 39 3.59 8.45 -10.99
C TRP A 39 3.05 9.78 -11.53
N GLU A 40 2.56 9.80 -12.76
CA GLU A 40 2.07 11.04 -13.37
C GLU A 40 0.75 11.49 -12.73
N ALA A 41 0.57 12.80 -12.55
CA ALA A 41 -0.66 13.36 -11.99
C ALA A 41 -1.73 13.46 -13.10
N ASP A 42 -2.83 12.72 -12.93
CA ASP A 42 -3.92 12.64 -13.90
C ASP A 42 -5.21 13.29 -13.34
N PRO A 43 -5.63 14.48 -13.82
CA PRO A 43 -6.87 15.12 -13.40
C PRO A 43 -8.14 14.32 -13.73
N ALA A 44 -8.13 13.43 -14.73
CA ALA A 44 -9.28 12.58 -15.05
C ALA A 44 -9.56 11.53 -13.96
N LYS A 45 -8.57 11.26 -13.10
CA LYS A 45 -8.67 10.40 -11.91
C LYS A 45 -9.06 11.15 -10.64
N ALA A 46 -9.56 12.38 -10.75
CA ALA A 46 -10.08 13.13 -9.62
C ALA A 46 -11.43 12.58 -9.15
N VAL A 47 -11.47 12.04 -7.93
CA VAL A 47 -12.70 11.56 -7.27
C VAL A 47 -13.01 12.33 -5.98
N PRO A 48 -14.28 12.50 -5.58
CA PRO A 48 -14.65 12.95 -4.24
C PRO A 48 -14.06 12.02 -3.16
N VAL A 49 -13.76 12.55 -1.97
CA VAL A 49 -13.31 11.71 -0.83
C VAL A 49 -14.47 10.82 -0.36
N GLU A 50 -15.67 11.37 -0.45
CA GLU A 50 -16.97 10.80 -0.12
C GLU A 50 -17.26 9.55 -0.96
N ALA A 51 -16.81 9.52 -2.22
CA ALA A 51 -16.92 8.33 -3.08
C ALA A 51 -16.01 7.19 -2.61
N VAL A 52 -14.84 7.50 -2.06
CA VAL A 52 -13.91 6.50 -1.48
C VAL A 52 -14.44 5.97 -0.13
N LEU A 53 -15.09 6.84 0.65
CA LEU A 53 -15.76 6.45 1.90
C LEU A 53 -17.00 5.57 1.63
N GLY A 54 -17.86 5.96 0.68
CA GLY A 54 -19.00 5.14 0.26
C GLY A 54 -18.59 3.79 -0.34
N TRP A 55 -17.46 3.74 -1.04
CA TRP A 55 -16.85 2.46 -1.46
C TRP A 55 -16.48 1.59 -0.25
N LEU A 56 -15.76 2.13 0.75
CA LEU A 56 -15.42 1.40 1.98
C LEU A 56 -16.65 0.90 2.74
N GLU A 57 -17.72 1.70 2.79
CA GLU A 57 -19.00 1.36 3.41
C GLU A 57 -19.75 0.23 2.66
N SER A 58 -19.52 0.08 1.35
CA SER A 58 -20.12 -0.98 0.53
C SER A 58 -19.41 -2.34 0.61
N LEU A 59 -18.26 -2.44 1.29
CA LEU A 59 -17.45 -3.67 1.26
C LEU A 59 -18.10 -4.80 2.07
N PRO A 60 -18.19 -6.03 1.52
CA PRO A 60 -19.14 -7.06 1.99
C PRO A 60 -18.66 -7.87 3.21
N GLY A 61 -17.60 -7.48 3.90
CA GLY A 61 -17.00 -8.28 4.97
C GLY A 61 -16.19 -7.48 5.99
N PRO A 62 -15.94 -8.07 7.18
CA PRO A 62 -15.20 -7.41 8.24
C PRO A 62 -13.77 -7.11 7.80
N LEU A 63 -13.43 -5.82 7.78
CA LEU A 63 -12.10 -5.32 7.46
C LEU A 63 -11.24 -5.22 8.72
N ASP A 64 -10.08 -5.88 8.68
CA ASP A 64 -8.99 -5.72 9.66
C ASP A 64 -8.31 -4.35 9.51
N GLY A 65 -8.36 -3.76 8.31
CA GLY A 65 -7.53 -2.60 8.01
C GLY A 65 -7.91 -1.82 6.74
N VAL A 66 -7.51 -0.55 6.71
CA VAL A 66 -7.31 0.19 5.46
C VAL A 66 -5.82 0.34 5.23
N THR A 67 -5.39 0.21 3.98
CA THR A 67 -4.03 0.60 3.55
C THR A 67 -4.13 1.66 2.46
N ILE A 68 -3.58 2.84 2.74
CA ILE A 68 -3.36 3.90 1.75
C ILE A 68 -1.92 3.79 1.25
N SER A 69 -1.76 3.69 -0.05
CA SER A 69 -0.49 3.55 -0.76
C SER A 69 -0.62 4.24 -2.12
N GLY A 70 0.22 3.88 -3.10
CA GLY A 70 0.25 4.49 -4.44
C GLY A 70 0.69 5.95 -4.41
N GLY A 71 1.08 6.48 -5.57
CA GLY A 71 1.49 7.86 -5.70
C GLY A 71 2.57 8.24 -4.67
N GLU A 72 2.44 9.42 -4.09
CA GLU A 72 2.86 9.72 -2.73
C GLU A 72 1.63 10.27 -1.98
N PRO A 73 1.05 9.56 -0.98
CA PRO A 73 -0.15 10.02 -0.31
C PRO A 73 0.03 11.39 0.37
N PHE A 74 1.22 11.68 0.91
CA PHE A 74 1.52 12.97 1.53
C PHE A 74 1.72 14.13 0.52
N GLN A 75 1.57 13.89 -0.79
CA GLN A 75 1.48 14.93 -1.82
C GLN A 75 0.03 15.37 -2.11
N GLN A 76 -0.98 14.77 -1.45
CA GLN A 76 -2.36 15.25 -1.47
C GLN A 76 -2.88 15.51 -0.04
N PRO A 77 -2.22 16.38 0.76
CA PRO A 77 -2.38 16.39 2.21
C PRO A 77 -3.80 16.74 2.69
N GLU A 78 -4.51 17.65 2.03
CA GLU A 78 -5.87 18.05 2.39
C GLU A 78 -6.85 16.89 2.20
N ALA A 79 -6.78 16.24 1.04
CA ALA A 79 -7.65 15.13 0.66
C ALA A 79 -7.32 13.85 1.44
N LEU A 80 -6.03 13.60 1.73
CA LEU A 80 -5.60 12.52 2.61
C LEU A 80 -6.10 12.74 4.04
N ALA A 81 -5.98 13.95 4.59
CA ALA A 81 -6.49 14.27 5.92
C ALA A 81 -8.03 14.18 5.99
N ALA A 82 -8.75 14.58 4.95
CA ALA A 82 -10.20 14.39 4.86
C ALA A 82 -10.57 12.89 4.86
N LEU A 83 -9.94 12.10 3.99
CA LEU A 83 -10.16 10.64 3.89
C LEU A 83 -9.86 9.93 5.21
N LEU A 84 -8.75 10.25 5.86
CA LEU A 84 -8.36 9.65 7.15
C LEU A 84 -9.32 10.00 8.29
N ARG A 85 -9.85 11.24 8.34
CA ARG A 85 -10.89 11.62 9.31
C ARG A 85 -12.19 10.84 9.03
N GLY A 86 -12.57 10.69 7.76
CA GLY A 86 -13.72 9.88 7.34
C GLY A 86 -13.58 8.40 7.72
N ILE A 87 -12.44 7.78 7.43
CA ILE A 87 -12.15 6.37 7.81
C ILE A 87 -12.23 6.20 9.33
N ARG A 88 -11.75 7.17 10.13
CA ARG A 88 -11.88 7.13 11.60
C ARG A 88 -13.33 7.28 12.06
N ALA A 89 -14.14 8.12 11.42
CA ALA A 89 -15.56 8.26 11.75
C ALA A 89 -16.33 6.97 11.43
N TRP A 90 -16.15 6.44 10.21
CA TRP A 90 -16.69 5.15 9.76
C TRP A 90 -16.28 4.00 10.68
N ARG A 91 -14.97 3.87 11.01
CA ARG A 91 -14.46 2.87 11.97
C ARG A 91 -15.19 2.91 13.31
N ASN A 92 -15.50 4.10 13.82
CA ASN A 92 -16.17 4.27 15.10
C ASN A 92 -17.70 4.03 15.04
N ALA A 93 -18.29 4.01 13.84
CA ALA A 93 -19.72 3.77 13.60
C ALA A 93 -20.03 2.33 13.13
N ARG A 94 -19.00 1.53 12.79
CA ARG A 94 -19.11 0.11 12.45
C ARG A 94 -19.69 -0.72 13.61
N ARG A 95 -20.30 -1.85 13.28
CA ARG A 95 -20.91 -2.78 14.25
C ARG A 95 -19.97 -3.91 14.67
N GLU A 96 -18.90 -4.11 13.92
CA GLU A 96 -17.93 -5.18 14.10
C GLU A 96 -17.01 -4.90 15.28
N THR A 97 -16.81 -5.90 16.13
CA THR A 97 -15.98 -5.81 17.35
C THR A 97 -14.47 -5.92 17.07
N MET A 98 -14.08 -6.28 15.85
CA MET A 98 -12.68 -6.37 15.44
C MET A 98 -12.11 -4.97 15.19
N PRO A 99 -11.00 -4.57 15.84
CA PRO A 99 -10.39 -3.27 15.61
C PRO A 99 -9.83 -3.16 14.18
N LEU A 100 -10.07 -2.01 13.53
CA LEU A 100 -9.49 -1.66 12.22
C LEU A 100 -8.29 -0.74 12.39
N ASP A 101 -7.13 -1.07 11.80
CA ASP A 101 -5.98 -0.16 11.70
C ASP A 101 -5.90 0.58 10.37
N ILE A 102 -5.35 1.79 10.42
CA ILE A 102 -5.08 2.63 9.27
C ILE A 102 -3.57 2.70 9.04
N LEU A 103 -3.12 2.06 7.95
CA LEU A 103 -1.73 2.09 7.49
C LEU A 103 -1.59 3.03 6.29
N VAL A 104 -0.60 3.92 6.33
CA VAL A 104 -0.25 4.79 5.19
C VAL A 104 1.19 4.54 4.75
N TYR A 105 1.44 4.34 3.46
CA TYR A 105 2.79 4.28 2.89
C TYR A 105 3.25 5.69 2.52
N SER A 106 4.56 5.95 2.65
CA SER A 106 5.18 7.18 2.14
C SER A 106 6.64 6.94 1.75
N GLY A 107 7.03 7.45 0.60
CA GLY A 107 8.42 7.56 0.18
C GLY A 107 9.20 8.63 0.96
N TYR A 108 8.55 9.43 1.80
CA TYR A 108 9.23 10.29 2.76
C TYR A 108 9.66 9.53 4.02
N VAL A 109 10.86 9.82 4.51
CA VAL A 109 11.34 9.31 5.80
C VAL A 109 10.54 9.93 6.96
N TYR A 110 10.30 9.14 8.02
CA TYR A 110 9.49 9.58 9.17
C TYR A 110 9.98 10.88 9.82
N SER A 111 11.30 11.11 9.88
CA SER A 111 11.91 12.34 10.39
C SER A 111 11.68 13.59 9.54
N ARG A 112 11.22 13.44 8.28
CA ARG A 112 10.65 14.55 7.47
C ARG A 112 9.17 14.74 7.80
N LEU A 113 8.39 13.66 7.79
CA LEU A 113 6.96 13.69 8.03
C LEU A 113 6.60 14.28 9.41
N SER A 114 7.33 13.92 10.46
CA SER A 114 7.07 14.43 11.82
C SER A 114 7.48 15.90 12.02
N ARG A 115 8.27 16.48 11.12
CA ARG A 115 8.69 17.90 11.17
C ARG A 115 7.75 18.86 10.44
N VAL A 116 7.07 18.40 9.39
CA VAL A 116 6.10 19.22 8.63
C VAL A 116 4.75 19.22 9.34
N ARG A 117 4.15 20.40 9.59
CA ARG A 117 2.91 20.55 10.38
C ARG A 117 1.74 19.71 9.83
N GLY A 118 1.41 19.85 8.54
CA GLY A 118 0.32 19.11 7.91
C GLY A 118 0.57 17.59 7.89
N SER A 119 1.81 17.17 7.60
CA SER A 119 2.20 15.76 7.68
C SER A 119 2.11 15.20 9.10
N ARG A 120 2.42 15.99 10.15
CA ARG A 120 2.24 15.59 11.55
C ARG A 120 0.77 15.44 11.92
N GLU A 121 -0.12 16.31 11.43
CA GLU A 121 -1.56 16.17 11.64
C GLU A 121 -2.08 14.88 10.98
N ILE A 122 -1.67 14.61 9.74
CA ILE A 122 -1.97 13.37 9.02
C ILE A 122 -1.47 12.13 9.78
N LEU A 123 -0.23 12.15 10.31
CA LEU A 123 0.29 11.07 11.14
C LEU A 123 -0.57 10.81 12.39
N GLY A 124 -1.13 11.87 13.01
CA GLY A 124 -2.06 11.75 14.14
C GLY A 124 -3.43 11.14 13.80
N LEU A 125 -3.70 10.86 12.51
CA LEU A 125 -4.88 10.16 12.02
C LEU A 125 -4.62 8.69 11.64
N CYS A 126 -3.35 8.26 11.62
CA CYS A 126 -2.94 6.90 11.25
C CYS A 126 -2.62 6.04 12.50
N ASP A 127 -2.74 4.72 12.36
CA ASP A 127 -2.25 3.77 13.39
C ASP A 127 -0.80 3.37 13.13
N ALA A 128 -0.38 3.33 11.85
CA ALA A 128 1.02 3.17 11.47
C ALA A 128 1.34 3.89 10.15
N VAL A 129 2.62 4.20 9.94
CA VAL A 129 3.16 4.67 8.64
C VAL A 129 4.30 3.76 8.17
N MET A 130 4.26 3.32 6.92
CA MET A 130 5.37 2.63 6.25
C MET A 130 6.24 3.68 5.54
N ALA A 131 7.27 4.15 6.23
CA ALA A 131 8.02 5.35 5.87
C ALA A 131 9.39 5.05 5.22
N GLY A 132 9.71 5.80 4.17
CA GLY A 132 11.01 5.83 3.49
C GLY A 132 10.91 5.50 1.99
N PRO A 133 11.81 6.05 1.16
CA PRO A 133 11.75 5.86 -0.29
C PRO A 133 12.07 4.41 -0.67
N TYR A 134 11.54 3.94 -1.80
CA TYR A 134 11.99 2.68 -2.39
C TYR A 134 13.44 2.83 -2.89
N VAL A 135 14.29 1.86 -2.54
CA VAL A 135 15.69 1.82 -2.94
C VAL A 135 15.99 0.45 -3.54
N ASP A 136 16.09 0.38 -4.86
CA ASP A 136 16.20 -0.88 -5.61
C ASP A 136 17.39 -1.76 -5.21
N ARG A 137 18.55 -1.15 -4.89
CA ARG A 137 19.72 -1.88 -4.37
C ARG A 137 19.54 -2.47 -2.96
N LEU A 138 18.42 -2.16 -2.29
CA LEU A 138 18.02 -2.69 -0.97
C LEU A 138 16.73 -3.53 -1.04
N ASN A 139 16.21 -3.84 -2.23
CA ASN A 139 15.20 -4.88 -2.45
C ASN A 139 15.93 -6.21 -2.71
N PRO A 140 15.76 -7.25 -1.86
CA PRO A 140 16.49 -8.51 -1.98
C PRO A 140 16.11 -9.28 -3.25
N ARG A 141 17.07 -10.00 -3.81
CA ARG A 141 16.88 -10.91 -4.95
C ARG A 141 16.65 -12.35 -4.47
N GLY A 142 16.00 -13.18 -5.30
CA GLY A 142 16.00 -14.64 -5.16
C GLY A 142 15.00 -15.22 -4.14
N ARG A 143 15.07 -16.54 -3.93
CA ARG A 143 14.29 -17.25 -2.89
C ARG A 143 15.00 -17.11 -1.55
N HIS A 144 14.38 -16.38 -0.63
CA HIS A 144 14.79 -16.18 0.77
C HIS A 144 16.19 -15.55 0.94
N PRO A 145 16.30 -14.25 1.30
CA PRO A 145 17.55 -13.76 1.87
C PRO A 145 17.73 -14.36 3.28
N GLU A 146 18.96 -14.73 3.63
CA GLU A 146 19.33 -15.24 4.96
C GLU A 146 19.06 -14.23 6.10
N GLY A 147 18.83 -12.96 5.73
CA GLY A 147 18.42 -11.86 6.61
C GLY A 147 16.91 -11.70 6.86
N GLY A 148 16.06 -12.60 6.35
CA GLY A 148 14.63 -12.65 6.71
C GLY A 148 13.67 -11.79 5.85
N SER A 149 12.41 -11.69 6.30
CA SER A 149 11.33 -11.09 5.50
C SER A 149 11.31 -9.56 5.56
N LEU A 150 11.37 -8.90 4.41
CA LEU A 150 10.87 -7.53 4.25
C LEU A 150 9.35 -7.53 4.24
N LEU A 151 8.74 -7.87 5.38
CA LEU A 151 7.28 -7.92 5.53
C LEU A 151 6.72 -6.52 5.23
N TRP A 152 5.79 -6.46 4.27
CA TRP A 152 5.15 -5.24 3.76
C TRP A 152 6.11 -4.11 3.31
N ARG A 153 7.38 -4.43 3.01
CA ARG A 153 8.43 -3.45 2.63
C ARG A 153 9.03 -3.73 1.27
N GLY A 154 9.15 -2.70 0.44
CA GLY A 154 9.81 -2.76 -0.87
C GLY A 154 11.33 -2.85 -0.74
N SER A 155 11.92 -2.10 0.18
CA SER A 155 13.37 -2.08 0.39
C SER A 155 13.77 -1.95 1.86
N ALA A 156 14.93 -2.47 2.23
CA ALA A 156 15.35 -2.66 3.62
C ALA A 156 15.50 -1.36 4.44
N ASN A 157 15.65 -0.20 3.78
CA ASN A 157 15.67 1.12 4.41
C ASN A 157 14.28 1.62 4.86
N GLN A 158 13.20 1.01 4.36
CA GLN A 158 11.85 1.38 4.77
C GLN A 158 11.56 0.82 6.17
N ARG A 159 10.77 1.56 6.95
CA ARG A 159 10.41 1.19 8.33
C ARG A 159 8.91 1.32 8.52
N ALA A 160 8.31 0.29 9.10
CA ALA A 160 7.04 0.47 9.79
C ALA A 160 7.32 1.33 11.03
N VAL A 161 6.51 2.38 11.21
CA VAL A 161 6.52 3.23 12.40
C VAL A 161 5.10 3.18 12.97
N PRO A 162 4.87 2.47 14.09
CA PRO A 162 3.60 2.51 14.80
C PRO A 162 3.38 3.89 15.44
N LEU A 163 2.12 4.30 15.54
CA LEU A 163 1.68 5.64 15.97
C LEU A 163 0.59 5.59 17.05
N THR A 164 -0.07 4.43 17.21
CA THR A 164 -1.08 4.14 18.25
C THR A 164 -0.79 2.79 18.92
N PRO A 165 -1.42 2.43 20.05
CA PRO A 165 -1.25 1.12 20.67
C PRO A 165 -1.63 -0.06 19.74
N LEU A 166 -2.69 0.09 18.95
CA LEU A 166 -3.09 -0.87 17.90
C LEU A 166 -2.03 -0.93 16.78
N GLY A 167 -1.38 0.19 16.48
CA GLY A 167 -0.21 0.24 15.62
C GLY A 167 0.96 -0.57 16.16
N GLU A 168 1.30 -0.41 17.44
CA GLU A 168 2.41 -1.13 18.07
C GLU A 168 2.14 -2.65 18.11
N GLU A 169 0.93 -3.05 18.50
CA GLU A 169 0.43 -4.43 18.48
C GLU A 169 0.65 -5.11 17.12
N ARG A 170 0.29 -4.41 16.02
CA ARG A 170 0.27 -4.99 14.67
C ARG A 170 1.55 -4.79 13.86
N TYR A 171 2.35 -3.76 14.18
CA TYR A 171 3.51 -3.36 13.36
C TYR A 171 4.83 -3.25 14.15
N GLY A 172 4.82 -3.28 15.48
CA GLY A 172 6.03 -3.18 16.32
C GLY A 172 7.07 -4.26 16.00
N ALA A 173 6.61 -5.52 15.84
CA ALA A 173 7.45 -6.63 15.40
C ALA A 173 8.10 -6.43 14.01
N SER A 174 7.53 -5.55 13.15
CA SER A 174 8.09 -5.16 11.84
C SER A 174 8.93 -3.88 11.88
N ALA A 175 8.93 -3.15 13.00
CA ALA A 175 9.71 -1.92 13.21
C ALA A 175 11.14 -2.19 13.73
N GLY A 176 11.36 -3.36 14.32
CA GLY A 176 12.64 -3.84 14.84
C GLY A 176 13.55 -4.52 13.80
N ILE A 177 14.85 -4.57 14.09
CA ILE A 177 15.85 -5.33 13.32
C ILE A 177 16.13 -6.64 14.07
N GLY A 178 15.33 -7.67 13.80
CA GLY A 178 15.46 -8.96 14.48
C GLY A 178 14.92 -10.12 13.67
N LYS A 179 15.39 -11.34 13.98
CA LYS A 179 14.89 -12.60 13.38
C LYS A 179 13.56 -13.02 14.02
N THR A 180 12.52 -12.19 13.89
CA THR A 180 11.14 -12.56 14.26
C THR A 180 10.66 -13.73 13.41
N ARG A 181 10.03 -14.73 14.03
CA ARG A 181 9.57 -15.94 13.35
C ARG A 181 8.51 -15.60 12.30
N GLU A 182 8.77 -16.09 11.10
CA GLU A 182 7.85 -16.28 9.96
C GLU A 182 6.43 -15.70 10.10
N HIS A 183 6.25 -14.46 9.63
CA HIS A 183 5.06 -14.15 8.85
C HIS A 183 5.37 -14.47 7.38
N ALA A 184 5.23 -15.76 7.06
CA ALA A 184 5.41 -16.33 5.71
C ALA A 184 4.18 -16.08 4.80
N GLY A 185 3.49 -14.94 5.00
CA GLY A 185 2.36 -14.53 4.16
C GLY A 185 2.79 -14.27 2.70
N PRO A 186 1.89 -14.41 1.73
CA PRO A 186 2.19 -14.16 0.34
C PRO A 186 2.67 -12.72 0.14
N ARG A 187 3.79 -12.53 -0.57
CA ARG A 187 4.26 -11.19 -0.94
C ARG A 187 3.44 -10.56 -2.07
N VAL A 188 2.75 -11.39 -2.84
CA VAL A 188 1.87 -11.01 -3.96
C VAL A 188 0.62 -11.87 -3.91
N GLN A 189 -0.54 -11.22 -3.94
CA GLN A 189 -1.87 -11.78 -4.15
C GLN A 189 -2.20 -11.66 -5.63
N VAL A 190 -2.99 -12.59 -6.16
CA VAL A 190 -3.60 -12.48 -7.49
C VAL A 190 -5.11 -12.46 -7.33
N SER A 191 -5.77 -11.48 -7.95
CA SER A 191 -7.23 -11.39 -8.10
C SER A 191 -7.59 -11.20 -9.58
N VAL A 192 -8.85 -11.48 -9.93
CA VAL A 192 -9.40 -11.31 -11.28
C VAL A 192 -10.74 -10.62 -11.15
N ASP A 193 -10.78 -9.34 -11.48
CA ASP A 193 -11.94 -8.49 -11.28
C ASP A 193 -12.49 -8.03 -12.64
N GLU A 194 -13.81 -7.87 -12.73
CA GLU A 194 -14.49 -7.41 -13.94
C GLU A 194 -14.78 -5.91 -13.85
N GLY A 195 -14.04 -5.11 -14.62
CA GLY A 195 -14.17 -3.65 -14.66
C GLY A 195 -14.85 -3.15 -15.94
N PRO A 196 -14.95 -1.82 -16.14
CA PRO A 196 -15.54 -1.22 -17.35
C PRO A 196 -14.84 -1.63 -18.65
N GLU A 197 -13.56 -2.02 -18.56
CA GLU A 197 -12.72 -2.49 -19.67
C GLU A 197 -12.63 -4.04 -19.73
N GLY A 198 -13.55 -4.74 -19.04
CA GLY A 198 -13.56 -6.19 -18.93
C GLY A 198 -12.68 -6.73 -17.79
N ARG A 199 -12.32 -8.03 -17.90
CA ARG A 199 -11.64 -8.77 -16.83
C ARG A 199 -10.14 -8.44 -16.77
N ARG A 200 -9.70 -7.89 -15.65
CA ARG A 200 -8.30 -7.53 -15.37
C ARG A 200 -7.71 -8.45 -14.29
N VAL A 201 -6.48 -8.91 -14.50
CA VAL A 201 -5.73 -9.69 -13.50
C VAL A 201 -4.88 -8.74 -12.66
N TYR A 202 -5.15 -8.68 -11.36
CA TYR A 202 -4.47 -7.78 -10.44
C TYR A 202 -3.38 -8.53 -9.66
N TYR A 203 -2.14 -8.06 -9.77
CA TYR A 203 -1.01 -8.51 -8.95
C TYR A 203 -0.78 -7.52 -7.82
N ILE A 204 -1.15 -7.89 -6.59
CA ILE A 204 -1.25 -6.98 -5.45
C ILE A 204 -0.25 -7.35 -4.38
N GLY A 205 0.64 -6.42 -4.03
CA GLY A 205 1.60 -6.59 -2.94
C GLY A 205 2.94 -5.99 -3.29
N ILE A 206 4.00 -6.62 -2.77
CA ILE A 206 5.38 -6.15 -2.90
C ILE A 206 6.25 -7.34 -3.34
N PRO A 207 6.44 -7.54 -4.65
CA PRO A 207 7.37 -8.52 -5.20
C PRO A 207 8.83 -8.27 -4.75
N ARG A 208 9.69 -9.29 -4.88
CA ARG A 208 11.15 -9.11 -4.79
C ARG A 208 11.69 -8.55 -6.11
N ARG A 209 12.92 -8.05 -6.06
CA ARG A 209 13.62 -7.53 -7.24
C ARG A 209 13.87 -8.64 -8.27
N GLY A 210 13.24 -8.53 -9.44
CA GLY A 210 13.29 -9.53 -10.51
C GLY A 210 12.08 -10.46 -10.59
N ASP A 211 11.17 -10.44 -9.61
CA ASP A 211 10.00 -11.35 -9.60
C ASP A 211 9.04 -11.05 -10.75
N MET A 212 8.79 -9.76 -11.03
CA MET A 212 7.84 -9.35 -12.08
C MET A 212 8.43 -9.53 -13.48
N GLU A 213 9.73 -9.29 -13.65
CA GLU A 213 10.46 -9.59 -14.87
C GLU A 213 10.50 -11.11 -15.14
N HIS A 214 10.65 -11.94 -14.10
CA HIS A 214 10.56 -13.39 -14.22
C HIS A 214 9.14 -13.83 -14.58
N LEU A 215 8.11 -13.28 -13.92
CA LEU A 215 6.71 -13.54 -14.23
C LEU A 215 6.39 -13.25 -15.70
N THR A 216 6.71 -12.05 -16.20
CA THR A 216 6.39 -11.72 -17.60
C THR A 216 7.18 -12.60 -18.56
N SER A 217 8.47 -12.89 -18.32
CA SER A 217 9.24 -13.81 -19.18
C SER A 217 8.75 -15.26 -19.12
N ARG A 218 8.05 -15.68 -18.05
CA ARG A 218 7.36 -16.98 -17.99
C ARG A 218 6.07 -16.98 -18.81
N LEU A 219 5.27 -15.91 -18.69
CA LEU A 219 4.04 -15.74 -19.48
C LEU A 219 4.33 -15.66 -20.98
N GLU A 220 5.30 -14.82 -21.38
CA GLU A 220 5.76 -14.65 -22.76
C GLU A 220 6.15 -16.00 -23.40
N ARG A 221 6.89 -16.85 -22.68
CA ARG A 221 7.28 -18.21 -23.12
C ARG A 221 6.12 -19.21 -23.17
N ALA A 222 5.04 -18.98 -22.42
CA ALA A 222 3.82 -19.77 -22.46
C ALA A 222 2.83 -19.26 -23.52
N GLY A 223 3.22 -18.28 -24.36
CA GLY A 223 2.35 -17.65 -25.36
C GLY A 223 1.41 -16.57 -24.80
N VAL A 224 1.43 -16.33 -23.48
CA VAL A 224 0.58 -15.34 -22.81
C VAL A 224 1.27 -13.98 -22.84
N ARG A 225 0.69 -13.03 -23.57
CA ARG A 225 1.16 -11.64 -23.60
C ARG A 225 0.44 -10.83 -22.53
N SER A 226 1.17 -10.05 -21.73
CA SER A 226 0.59 -8.99 -20.91
C SER A 226 0.32 -7.75 -21.77
N GLY A 227 -0.82 -7.10 -21.56
CA GLY A 227 -1.05 -5.72 -21.97
C GLY A 227 -0.44 -4.74 -20.95
N ASP A 228 -1.15 -3.67 -20.64
CA ASP A 228 -0.71 -2.64 -19.69
C ASP A 228 -0.47 -3.21 -18.28
N VAL A 229 0.68 -2.92 -17.69
CA VAL A 229 1.10 -3.43 -16.37
C VAL A 229 1.80 -2.35 -15.55
N SER A 230 1.57 -2.27 -14.23
CA SER A 230 2.05 -1.14 -13.41
C SER A 230 3.58 -1.01 -13.28
N TRP A 231 4.31 -2.09 -13.59
CA TRP A 231 5.76 -2.21 -13.39
C TRP A 231 6.59 -1.96 -14.67
N ARG A 232 5.96 -1.82 -15.83
CA ARG A 232 6.58 -1.40 -17.10
C ARG A 232 5.90 -0.11 -17.59
N PRO A 233 6.63 0.85 -18.17
CA PRO A 233 6.01 1.85 -19.05
C PRO A 233 5.58 1.21 -20.39
#